data_AF-G0HMV2-F1
#
_entry.id   AF-G0HMV2-F1
#
_cell.length_a   1.000
_cell.length_b   1.000
_cell.length_c   1.000
_cell.angle_alpha   90.00
_cell.angle_beta   90.00
_cell.angle_gamma   90.00
#
_symmetry.space_group_name_H-M   'P 1'
#
loop_
_entity.id
_entity.type
_entity.pdbx_description
1 polymer ?
#
loop_
_entity_poly.entity_id
_entity_poly.type
_entity_poly.pdbx_seq_one_letter_code
_entity_poly.pdbx_strand_id
1 'polypeptide(L)'
;MGKRDNRTVIAATVATMFILFLAIGYMSIGPQEEVPGYPHNDSLRDSPSPIRGLNSFGNIMVLEHLPNGSVVRFTENVLAFPGPGNNSTASGKMYLINWTEGLGITPPCTIQGGAAILENNVTAEGFHDLSLCIANSSEIGLTYAGCLRKERASFKTELPPGRVSMATYAVPTSSATWDRWDHVYCGRVIDYQSVCGHPELWLKNLTSPCHNSLDEVLKALKGKIESRGFEEIGSERTGGQMFERVEVKLYRRDNEYLYVELAKVEEMDLVRVLMIMGDEKVVKAYAEAFTAVEGNGSGES
;
A
#
# COMPACT_ATOMS: atom_id res chain seq x y z
N MET A 1 2.09 -46.96 33.64
CA MET A 1 3.22 -46.02 33.46
C MET A 1 3.41 -45.82 31.97
N GLY A 2 3.24 -44.67 31.33
CA GLY A 2 2.74 -43.36 31.73
C GLY A 2 2.37 -42.62 30.43
N LYS A 3 1.19 -42.00 30.40
CA LYS A 3 0.77 -41.05 29.35
C LYS A 3 1.79 -39.92 29.30
N ARG A 4 2.39 -39.64 28.14
CA ARG A 4 3.11 -38.38 27.91
C ARG A 4 2.13 -37.32 27.42
N ASP A 5 2.10 -36.23 28.16
CA ASP A 5 1.18 -35.12 28.06
C ASP A 5 1.35 -34.31 26.76
N ASN A 6 0.27 -34.22 26.00
CA ASN A 6 0.11 -33.33 24.84
C ASN A 6 -0.10 -31.85 25.23
N ARG A 7 0.14 -31.49 26.49
CA ARG A 7 -0.10 -30.15 27.04
C ARG A 7 1.09 -29.20 26.91
N THR A 8 2.29 -29.71 26.65
CA THR A 8 3.51 -28.88 26.62
C THR A 8 3.74 -28.20 25.26
N VAL A 9 3.23 -28.77 24.16
CA VAL A 9 3.42 -28.21 22.81
C VAL A 9 2.44 -27.06 22.52
N ILE A 10 1.24 -27.09 23.09
CA ILE A 10 0.22 -26.03 22.91
C ILE A 10 0.57 -24.79 23.76
N ALA A 11 1.22 -24.97 24.91
CA ALA A 11 1.64 -23.85 25.76
C ALA A 11 2.78 -23.01 25.16
N ALA A 12 3.66 -23.62 24.35
CA ALA A 12 4.78 -22.92 23.72
C ALA A 12 4.32 -22.01 22.56
N THR A 13 3.36 -22.45 21.74
CA THR A 13 2.89 -21.67 20.57
C THR A 13 2.01 -20.48 20.96
N VAL A 14 1.20 -20.61 22.03
CA VAL A 14 0.36 -19.52 22.53
C VAL A 14 1.20 -18.44 23.23
N ALA A 15 2.30 -18.82 23.89
CA ALA A 15 3.19 -17.88 24.56
C ALA A 15 3.98 -16.98 23.57
N THR A 16 4.34 -17.48 22.38
CA THR A 16 5.07 -16.67 21.39
C THR A 16 4.17 -15.66 20.67
N MET A 17 2.90 -16.01 20.39
CA MET A 17 1.93 -15.04 19.83
C MET A 17 1.55 -13.94 20.82
N PHE A 18 1.47 -14.23 22.13
CA PHE A 18 1.19 -13.20 23.14
C PHE A 18 2.34 -12.18 23.30
N ILE A 19 3.59 -12.58 23.08
CA ILE A 19 4.74 -11.68 23.15
C ILE A 19 4.77 -10.71 21.94
N LEU A 20 4.32 -11.16 20.75
CA LEU A 20 4.21 -10.27 19.59
C LEU A 20 3.09 -9.23 19.73
N PHE A 21 1.98 -9.59 20.38
CA PHE A 21 0.88 -8.65 20.66
C PHE A 21 1.18 -7.69 21.83
N LEU A 22 1.94 -8.11 22.85
CA LEU A 22 2.35 -7.22 23.94
C LEU A 22 3.41 -6.20 23.50
N ALA A 23 4.27 -6.52 22.51
CA ALA A 23 5.21 -5.54 21.95
C ALA A 23 4.52 -4.41 21.16
N ILE A 24 3.30 -4.65 20.66
CA ILE A 24 2.48 -3.63 20.00
C ILE A 24 1.56 -2.89 21.01
N GLY A 25 1.24 -3.52 22.15
CA GLY A 25 0.29 -3.00 23.15
C GLY A 25 0.88 -2.27 24.37
N TYR A 26 2.19 -2.34 24.64
CA TYR A 26 2.81 -1.78 25.87
C TYR A 26 3.63 -0.49 25.67
N MET A 27 3.41 0.28 24.60
CA MET A 27 3.90 1.67 24.50
C MET A 27 2.85 2.68 24.96
N SER A 28 2.15 2.39 26.06
CA SER A 28 1.32 3.38 26.75
C SER A 28 1.38 3.17 28.26
N ILE A 29 1.76 4.25 28.95
CA ILE A 29 1.68 4.53 30.39
C ILE A 29 2.94 4.20 31.22
N GLY A 30 3.79 5.22 31.35
CA GLY A 30 4.81 5.39 32.41
C GLY A 30 5.39 6.81 32.32
N PRO A 31 5.61 7.54 33.44
CA PRO A 31 6.01 8.94 33.41
C PRO A 31 7.42 9.12 32.85
N GLN A 32 7.64 10.25 32.15
CA GLN A 32 8.93 10.63 31.59
C GLN A 32 10.01 10.76 32.68
N GLU A 33 11.00 9.89 32.62
CA GLU A 33 12.37 10.21 33.04
C GLU A 33 13.20 10.47 31.77
N GLU A 34 13.92 11.59 31.75
CA GLU A 34 14.90 11.92 30.71
C GLU A 34 15.99 10.85 30.66
N VAL A 35 15.97 10.01 29.63
CA VAL A 35 17.04 9.03 29.39
C VAL A 35 18.17 9.73 28.62
N PRO A 36 19.44 9.65 29.10
CA PRO A 36 20.59 10.28 28.46
C PRO A 36 20.87 9.69 27.08
N GLY A 37 21.43 10.54 26.21
CA GLY A 37 21.62 10.31 24.77
C GLY A 37 21.98 8.89 24.36
N TYR A 38 21.19 8.36 23.44
CA TYR A 38 21.55 7.17 22.67
C TYR A 38 22.88 7.42 21.95
N PRO A 39 23.87 6.51 22.05
CA PRO A 39 25.08 6.63 21.27
C PRO A 39 24.72 6.49 19.79
N HIS A 40 25.03 7.53 19.01
CA HIS A 40 25.10 7.46 17.55
C HIS A 40 26.06 6.34 17.17
N ASN A 41 25.52 5.16 16.90
CA ASN A 41 26.29 4.05 16.38
C ASN A 41 26.55 4.35 14.89
N ASP A 42 27.77 4.77 14.60
CA ASP A 42 28.32 5.09 13.27
C ASP A 42 28.45 3.85 12.34
N SER A 43 27.62 2.82 12.54
CA SER A 43 27.66 1.55 11.79
C SER A 43 26.60 1.42 10.69
N LEU A 44 25.81 2.47 10.40
CA LEU A 44 24.82 2.51 9.31
C LEU A 44 25.40 2.97 7.94
N ARG A 45 26.72 2.82 7.73
CA ARG A 45 27.38 3.28 6.49
C ARG A 45 27.01 2.52 5.22
N ASP A 46 26.36 1.36 5.34
CA ASP A 46 25.87 0.58 4.19
C ASP A 46 24.34 0.49 4.18
N SER A 47 23.64 1.60 4.44
CA SER A 47 22.22 1.68 4.09
C SER A 47 22.10 1.57 2.56
N PRO A 48 21.34 0.58 2.03
CA PRO A 48 21.15 0.48 0.59
C PRO A 48 20.58 1.81 0.09
N SER A 49 21.21 2.37 -0.95
CA SER A 49 20.73 3.63 -1.53
C SER A 49 19.26 3.47 -1.92
N PRO A 50 18.37 4.42 -1.56
CA PRO A 50 16.96 4.35 -1.89
C PRO A 50 16.78 4.07 -3.39
N ILE A 51 15.92 3.12 -3.73
CA ILE A 51 15.63 2.81 -5.13
C ILE A 51 14.67 3.91 -5.61
N ARG A 52 15.22 4.96 -6.24
CA ARG A 52 14.43 6.09 -6.76
C ARG A 52 13.22 5.59 -7.56
N GLY A 53 12.04 6.11 -7.24
CA GLY A 53 10.78 5.82 -7.94
C GLY A 53 10.09 4.50 -7.55
N LEU A 54 10.66 3.72 -6.62
CA LEU A 54 10.10 2.44 -6.16
C LEU A 54 9.92 2.35 -4.65
N ASN A 55 10.26 3.41 -3.91
CA ASN A 55 9.96 3.50 -2.49
C ASN A 55 8.44 3.54 -2.31
N SER A 56 7.92 2.81 -1.32
CA SER A 56 6.49 2.82 -0.96
C SER A 56 5.53 2.22 -2.00
N PHE A 57 6.01 1.28 -2.85
CA PHE A 57 5.09 0.34 -3.51
C PHE A 57 4.15 -0.29 -2.46
N GLY A 58 2.85 -0.32 -2.72
CA GLY A 58 1.89 -0.93 -1.79
C GLY A 58 1.79 -0.26 -0.41
N ASN A 59 2.42 0.89 -0.19
CA ASN A 59 2.31 1.68 1.04
C ASN A 59 2.24 3.16 0.66
N ILE A 60 1.04 3.71 0.58
CA ILE A 60 0.82 5.15 0.39
C ILE A 60 0.57 5.76 1.77
N MET A 61 1.33 6.79 2.12
CA MET A 61 1.11 7.57 3.33
C MET A 61 1.46 9.03 3.03
N VAL A 62 0.41 9.80 2.77
CA VAL A 62 0.49 11.21 2.39
C VAL A 62 -0.40 12.06 3.28
N LEU A 63 0.02 13.30 3.50
CA LEU A 63 -0.72 14.32 4.20
C LEU A 63 -0.74 15.59 3.38
N GLU A 64 -1.91 16.17 3.25
CA GLU A 64 -2.13 17.47 2.63
C GLU A 64 -2.31 18.53 3.71
N HIS A 65 -1.62 19.67 3.54
CA HIS A 65 -1.83 20.87 4.34
C HIS A 65 -2.89 21.74 3.70
N LEU A 66 -4.01 21.93 4.39
CA LEU A 66 -5.13 22.74 3.89
C LEU A 66 -4.95 24.23 4.22
N PRO A 67 -5.52 25.15 3.41
CA PRO A 67 -5.36 26.60 3.63
C PRO A 67 -5.88 27.11 4.98
N ASN A 68 -6.80 26.39 5.61
CA ASN A 68 -7.37 26.74 6.93
C ASN A 68 -6.48 26.27 8.11
N GLY A 69 -5.29 25.71 7.84
CA GLY A 69 -4.37 25.18 8.85
C GLY A 69 -4.71 23.76 9.34
N SER A 70 -5.79 23.16 8.83
CA SER A 70 -6.08 21.74 9.04
C SER A 70 -5.28 20.86 8.07
N VAL A 71 -5.28 19.56 8.32
CA VAL A 71 -4.59 18.57 7.51
C VAL A 71 -5.50 17.38 7.23
N VAL A 72 -5.31 16.78 6.06
CA VAL A 72 -5.96 15.52 5.68
C VAL A 72 -4.88 14.50 5.38
N ARG A 73 -4.96 13.35 6.02
CA ARG A 73 -4.02 12.24 5.87
C ARG A 73 -4.72 11.04 5.26
N PHE A 74 -4.18 10.56 4.16
CA PHE A 74 -4.58 9.30 3.54
C PHE A 74 -3.46 8.26 3.74
N THR A 75 -3.86 7.05 4.12
CA THR A 75 -2.95 5.92 4.25
C THR A 75 -3.57 4.69 3.61
N GLU A 76 -2.79 4.01 2.79
CA GLU A 76 -3.16 2.76 2.15
C GLU A 76 -2.01 1.76 2.23
N ASN A 77 -2.30 0.55 2.67
CA ASN A 77 -1.43 -0.60 2.55
C ASN A 77 -2.10 -1.64 1.66
N VAL A 78 -1.41 -2.02 0.59
CA VAL A 78 -1.77 -3.11 -0.31
C VAL A 78 -0.64 -4.12 -0.28
N LEU A 79 -0.86 -5.20 0.46
CA LEU A 79 0.15 -6.20 0.74
C LEU A 79 -0.38 -7.57 0.32
N ALA A 80 0.48 -8.40 -0.26
CA ALA A 80 0.19 -9.81 -0.49
C ALA A 80 1.36 -10.64 0.03
N PHE A 81 1.12 -11.39 1.11
CA PHE A 81 2.12 -12.27 1.70
C PHE A 81 1.86 -13.69 1.25
N PRO A 82 2.86 -14.48 0.82
CA PRO A 82 2.65 -15.92 0.63
C PRO A 82 2.12 -16.49 1.94
N GLY A 83 1.03 -17.26 1.87
CA GLY A 83 0.42 -17.83 3.08
C GLY A 83 1.45 -18.65 3.85
N PRO A 84 1.33 -18.76 5.18
CA PRO A 84 2.18 -19.62 6.00
C PRO A 84 1.87 -21.08 5.69
N GLY A 85 2.35 -21.57 4.55
CA GLY A 85 2.29 -22.98 4.22
C GLY A 85 3.17 -23.73 5.20
N ASN A 86 2.62 -24.73 5.88
CA ASN A 86 3.38 -25.72 6.68
C ASN A 86 4.38 -26.55 5.85
N ASN A 87 4.57 -26.23 4.57
CA ASN A 87 5.47 -26.92 3.65
C ASN A 87 6.70 -26.05 3.40
N SER A 88 7.88 -26.65 3.55
CA SER A 88 9.19 -26.07 3.23
C SER A 88 9.38 -25.66 1.75
N THR A 89 8.34 -25.77 0.92
CA THR A 89 8.30 -25.39 -0.50
C THR A 89 7.43 -24.17 -0.78
N ALA A 90 6.70 -23.64 0.21
CA ALA A 90 5.96 -22.38 0.07
C ALA A 90 6.95 -21.22 -0.08
N SER A 91 6.89 -20.52 -1.21
CA SER A 91 7.78 -19.40 -1.51
C SER A 91 7.00 -18.28 -2.18
N GLY A 92 7.24 -17.05 -1.73
CA GLY A 92 6.75 -15.84 -2.37
C GLY A 92 7.87 -14.83 -2.47
N LYS A 93 7.97 -14.16 -3.62
CA LYS A 93 8.96 -13.11 -3.85
C LYS A 93 8.27 -11.87 -4.39
N MET A 94 8.73 -10.73 -3.92
CA MET A 94 8.41 -9.44 -4.48
C MET A 94 9.64 -8.86 -5.18
N TYR A 95 9.49 -8.53 -6.45
CA TYR A 95 10.52 -7.89 -7.25
C TYR A 95 10.12 -6.43 -7.48
N LEU A 96 10.82 -5.49 -6.86
CA LEU A 96 10.62 -4.06 -7.07
C LEU A 96 11.15 -3.67 -8.43
N ILE A 97 10.24 -3.58 -9.40
CA ILE A 97 10.52 -3.30 -10.80
C ILE A 97 9.48 -2.31 -11.29
N ASN A 98 9.95 -1.18 -11.85
CA ASN A 98 9.06 -0.14 -12.38
C ASN A 98 8.49 -0.54 -13.76
N TRP A 99 7.63 -1.56 -13.77
CA TRP A 99 7.08 -2.11 -15.01
C TRP A 99 6.17 -1.11 -15.74
N THR A 100 5.53 -0.18 -15.01
CA THR A 100 4.72 0.88 -15.63
C THR A 100 5.59 1.85 -16.43
N GLU A 101 6.80 2.16 -15.95
CA GLU A 101 7.77 3.00 -16.67
C GLU A 101 8.33 2.26 -17.88
N GLY A 102 8.63 0.96 -17.75
CA GLY A 102 9.04 0.11 -18.87
C GLY A 102 8.00 0.04 -19.99
N LEU A 103 6.71 0.09 -19.65
CA LEU A 103 5.62 0.18 -20.61
C LEU A 103 5.29 1.63 -21.01
N GLY A 104 5.87 2.64 -20.36
CA GLY A 104 5.57 4.06 -20.58
C GLY A 104 4.14 4.46 -20.17
N ILE A 105 3.54 3.75 -19.21
CA ILE A 105 2.18 3.97 -18.70
C ILE A 105 2.16 4.50 -17.26
N THR A 106 3.30 4.95 -16.73
CA THR A 106 3.34 5.60 -15.41
C THR A 106 2.43 6.84 -15.38
N PRO A 107 1.62 7.03 -14.32
CA PRO A 107 0.82 8.25 -14.14
C PRO A 107 1.70 9.51 -14.12
N PRO A 108 1.21 10.64 -14.65
CA PRO A 108 1.89 11.91 -14.51
C PRO A 108 1.84 12.40 -13.06
N CYS A 109 2.76 13.30 -12.69
CA CYS A 109 2.71 14.07 -11.44
C CYS A 109 2.69 13.27 -10.13
N THR A 110 3.09 12.00 -10.15
CA THR A 110 3.14 11.15 -8.95
C THR A 110 3.99 11.77 -7.84
N ILE A 111 3.38 11.96 -6.66
CA ILE A 111 4.08 12.40 -5.44
C ILE A 111 4.46 11.23 -4.53
N GLN A 112 3.86 10.06 -4.68
CA GLN A 112 4.30 8.84 -3.98
C GLN A 112 3.85 7.61 -4.75
N GLY A 113 4.55 6.51 -4.60
CA GLY A 113 4.13 5.21 -5.09
C GLY A 113 5.27 4.40 -5.67
N GLY A 114 4.92 3.28 -6.28
CA GLY A 114 5.87 2.37 -6.85
C GLY A 114 5.19 1.24 -7.59
N ALA A 115 6.01 0.34 -8.11
CA ALA A 115 5.57 -0.81 -8.88
C ALA A 115 6.42 -2.03 -8.53
N ALA A 116 5.78 -3.18 -8.48
CA ALA A 116 6.43 -4.44 -8.19
C ALA A 116 5.80 -5.58 -8.98
N ILE A 117 6.53 -6.69 -9.03
CA ILE A 117 6.02 -7.97 -9.51
C ILE A 117 6.00 -8.90 -8.29
N LEU A 118 4.84 -9.48 -8.01
CA LEU A 118 4.66 -10.48 -6.99
C LEU A 118 4.58 -11.85 -7.65
N GLU A 119 5.32 -12.80 -7.11
CA GLU A 119 5.35 -14.17 -7.60
C GLU A 119 5.17 -15.11 -6.42
N ASN A 120 4.05 -15.82 -6.39
CA ASN A 120 3.70 -16.76 -5.34
C ASN A 120 3.40 -18.12 -5.95
N ASN A 121 4.01 -19.19 -5.43
CA ASN A 121 3.71 -20.56 -5.86
C ASN A 121 2.57 -21.21 -5.05
N VAL A 122 2.11 -20.53 -4.00
CA VAL A 122 1.01 -20.92 -3.11
C VAL A 122 0.00 -19.78 -3.01
N THR A 123 -1.18 -20.08 -2.46
CA THR A 123 -2.14 -19.05 -2.07
C THR A 123 -1.47 -18.01 -1.16
N ALA A 124 -1.70 -16.73 -1.46
CA ALA A 124 -1.22 -15.62 -0.66
C ALA A 124 -2.35 -15.05 0.21
N GLU A 125 -2.01 -14.47 1.35
CA GLU A 125 -2.89 -13.61 2.13
C GLU A 125 -2.72 -12.17 1.65
N GLY A 126 -3.76 -11.63 1.03
CA GLY A 126 -3.89 -10.22 0.70
C GLY A 126 -4.41 -9.41 1.89
N PHE A 127 -3.78 -8.27 2.15
CA PHE A 127 -4.20 -7.29 3.14
C PHE A 127 -4.37 -5.93 2.48
N HIS A 128 -5.55 -5.36 2.65
CA HIS A 128 -5.88 -4.02 2.19
C HIS A 128 -6.30 -3.17 3.38
N ASP A 129 -5.40 -2.31 3.86
CA ASP A 129 -5.69 -1.38 4.95
C ASP A 129 -5.78 0.04 4.42
N LEU A 130 -6.94 0.66 4.58
CA LEU A 130 -7.21 2.04 4.20
C LEU A 130 -7.52 2.87 5.43
N SER A 131 -7.03 4.09 5.49
CA SER A 131 -7.53 5.08 6.44
C SER A 131 -7.46 6.50 5.92
N LEU A 132 -8.52 7.26 6.22
CA LEU A 132 -8.59 8.69 6.01
C LEU A 132 -8.75 9.38 7.36
N CYS A 133 -7.95 10.41 7.60
CA CYS A 133 -7.91 11.13 8.87
C CYS A 133 -7.87 12.63 8.63
N ILE A 134 -8.79 13.36 9.23
CA ILE A 134 -8.82 14.83 9.20
C ILE A 134 -8.48 15.36 10.58
N ALA A 135 -7.62 16.36 10.64
CA ALA A 135 -7.23 16.98 11.90
C ALA A 135 -6.98 18.48 11.79
N ASN A 136 -7.22 19.24 12.86
CA ASN A 136 -7.13 20.71 12.86
C ASN A 136 -5.72 21.28 13.09
N SER A 137 -4.67 20.47 13.07
CA SER A 137 -3.30 20.94 13.34
C SER A 137 -2.35 20.56 12.21
N SER A 138 -1.61 21.55 11.72
CA SER A 138 -0.54 21.37 10.73
C SER A 138 0.75 20.78 11.32
N GLU A 139 0.88 20.69 12.65
CA GLU A 139 2.07 20.14 13.34
C GLU A 139 1.99 18.61 13.52
N ILE A 140 1.13 17.95 12.75
CA ILE A 140 0.77 16.56 12.94
C ILE A 140 1.81 15.62 12.30
N GLY A 141 2.33 14.70 13.12
CA GLY A 141 3.11 13.57 12.63
C GLY A 141 2.25 12.60 11.82
N LEU A 142 2.77 12.12 10.69
CA LEU A 142 2.09 11.24 9.75
C LEU A 142 1.58 9.92 10.36
N THR A 143 2.07 9.48 11.51
CA THR A 143 1.62 8.23 12.17
C THR A 143 0.73 8.43 13.39
N TYR A 144 1.02 9.39 14.27
CA TYR A 144 0.50 9.36 15.65
C TYR A 144 -0.50 10.44 16.02
N ALA A 145 -0.94 11.27 15.07
CA ALA A 145 -1.90 12.31 15.40
C ALA A 145 -3.33 11.82 15.64
N GLY A 146 -4.00 12.47 16.58
CA GLY A 146 -5.43 12.36 16.81
C GLY A 146 -6.22 12.89 15.63
N CYS A 147 -7.23 12.12 15.20
CA CYS A 147 -8.14 12.48 14.12
C CYS A 147 -9.43 13.05 14.70
N LEU A 148 -9.95 14.10 14.07
CA LEU A 148 -11.30 14.61 14.32
C LEU A 148 -12.34 13.74 13.61
N ARG A 149 -12.06 13.38 12.36
CA ARG A 149 -12.78 12.37 11.60
C ARG A 149 -11.79 11.29 11.19
N LYS A 150 -12.14 10.04 11.45
CA LYS A 150 -11.33 8.88 11.04
C LYS A 150 -12.23 7.85 10.39
N GLU A 151 -11.88 7.49 9.18
CA GLU A 151 -12.46 6.37 8.46
C GLU A 151 -11.37 5.31 8.31
N ARG A 152 -11.75 4.05 8.48
CA ARG A 152 -10.84 2.92 8.35
C ARG A 152 -11.56 1.73 7.73
N ALA A 153 -10.92 1.11 6.78
CA ALA A 153 -11.33 -0.17 6.21
C ALA A 153 -10.11 -1.10 6.23
N SER A 154 -10.35 -2.38 6.49
CA SER A 154 -9.31 -3.41 6.54
C SER A 154 -9.90 -4.70 6.03
N PHE A 155 -9.32 -5.21 4.95
CA PHE A 155 -9.77 -6.43 4.29
C PHE A 155 -8.65 -7.45 4.28
N LYS A 156 -9.01 -8.71 4.53
CA LYS A 156 -8.12 -9.85 4.38
C LYS A 156 -8.74 -10.82 3.39
N THR A 157 -8.00 -11.15 2.33
CA THR A 157 -8.51 -11.97 1.22
C THR A 157 -7.49 -13.03 0.84
N GLU A 158 -7.95 -14.22 0.45
CA GLU A 158 -7.07 -15.23 -0.15
C GLU A 158 -6.84 -14.91 -1.63
N LEU A 159 -5.58 -14.90 -2.04
CA LEU A 159 -5.15 -14.56 -3.38
C LEU A 159 -4.59 -15.80 -4.09
N PRO A 160 -4.95 -16.04 -5.37
CA PRO A 160 -4.48 -17.20 -6.09
C PRO A 160 -2.95 -17.15 -6.29
N PRO A 161 -2.30 -18.34 -6.37
CA PRO A 161 -0.91 -18.42 -6.79
C PRO A 161 -0.74 -17.91 -8.22
N GLY A 162 0.45 -17.43 -8.54
CA GLY A 162 0.79 -16.91 -9.85
C GLY A 162 1.74 -15.74 -9.79
N ARG A 163 1.92 -15.11 -10.95
CA ARG A 163 2.73 -13.91 -11.12
C ARG A 163 1.84 -12.74 -11.50
N VAL A 164 1.93 -11.65 -10.75
CA VAL A 164 1.14 -10.43 -10.98
C VAL A 164 2.04 -9.21 -10.88
N SER A 165 1.85 -8.25 -11.77
CA SER A 165 2.51 -6.95 -11.69
C SER A 165 1.53 -5.96 -11.07
N MET A 166 1.93 -5.29 -9.99
CA MET A 166 1.10 -4.32 -9.30
C MET A 166 1.81 -2.97 -9.26
N ALA A 167 1.04 -1.89 -9.26
CA ALA A 167 1.55 -0.55 -9.04
C ALA A 167 0.51 0.30 -8.30
N THR A 168 0.97 1.11 -7.36
CA THR A 168 0.15 2.07 -6.61
C THR A 168 0.79 3.44 -6.69
N TYR A 169 0.00 4.48 -6.93
CA TYR A 169 0.48 5.86 -7.03
C TYR A 169 -0.49 6.85 -6.38
N ALA A 170 0.08 7.91 -5.82
CA ALA A 170 -0.62 9.08 -5.32
C ALA A 170 -0.31 10.27 -6.25
N VAL A 171 -1.34 10.81 -6.90
CA VAL A 171 -1.24 11.90 -7.88
C VAL A 171 -2.03 13.11 -7.37
N PRO A 172 -1.41 14.29 -7.20
CA PRO A 172 -2.09 15.48 -6.70
C PRO A 172 -2.96 16.11 -7.79
N THR A 173 -4.11 16.64 -7.38
CA THR A 173 -5.07 17.33 -8.26
C THR A 173 -5.02 18.85 -8.14
N SER A 174 -4.27 19.38 -7.17
CA SER A 174 -4.06 20.82 -6.97
C SER A 174 -2.61 21.16 -6.60
N SER A 175 -2.32 22.45 -6.45
CA SER A 175 -1.03 22.98 -5.99
C SER A 175 -0.86 22.95 -4.46
N ALA A 176 -1.53 22.02 -3.77
CA ALA A 176 -1.40 21.87 -2.32
C ALA A 176 0.04 21.52 -1.88
N THR A 177 0.28 21.66 -0.58
CA THR A 177 1.55 21.28 0.05
C THR A 177 1.39 19.94 0.75
N TRP A 178 2.37 19.05 0.55
CA TRP A 178 2.29 17.66 0.96
C TRP A 178 3.42 17.27 1.90
N ASP A 179 3.10 16.44 2.89
CA ASP A 179 4.08 15.61 3.57
C ASP A 179 3.88 14.16 3.11
N ARG A 180 4.96 13.39 2.99
CA ARG A 180 4.87 11.96 2.71
C ARG A 180 5.90 11.15 3.50
N TRP A 181 5.55 9.91 3.74
CA TRP A 181 6.42 8.94 4.41
C TRP A 181 6.76 7.83 3.45
N ASP A 182 8.01 7.82 2.98
CA ASP A 182 8.47 6.81 2.05
C ASP A 182 8.93 5.54 2.78
N HIS A 183 8.35 4.41 2.39
CA HIS A 183 8.80 3.10 2.83
C HIS A 183 9.98 2.65 1.95
N VAL A 184 11.19 2.67 2.51
CA VAL A 184 12.40 2.31 1.77
C VAL A 184 12.69 0.82 1.93
N TYR A 185 12.63 0.12 0.82
CA TYR A 185 12.96 -1.30 0.75
C TYR A 185 14.47 -1.52 0.74
N CYS A 186 14.93 -2.55 1.46
CA CYS A 186 16.37 -2.81 1.58
C CYS A 186 16.98 -3.56 0.39
N GLY A 187 16.16 -3.97 -0.58
CA GLY A 187 16.61 -4.69 -1.75
C GLY A 187 15.57 -4.64 -2.87
N ARG A 188 16.02 -4.90 -4.10
CA ARG A 188 15.14 -5.01 -5.28
C ARG A 188 14.34 -6.30 -5.30
N VAL A 189 14.78 -7.30 -4.55
CA VAL A 189 14.09 -8.57 -4.36
C VAL A 189 13.87 -8.72 -2.87
N ILE A 190 12.62 -8.81 -2.47
CA ILE A 190 12.21 -9.03 -1.10
C ILE A 190 11.71 -10.47 -1.01
N ASP A 191 12.40 -11.24 -0.17
CA ASP A 191 11.86 -12.48 0.36
C ASP A 191 11.04 -12.11 1.59
N TYR A 192 9.75 -12.43 1.58
CA TYR A 192 8.83 -12.10 2.68
C TYR A 192 9.25 -12.73 4.02
N GLN A 193 10.16 -13.70 4.01
CA GLN A 193 10.75 -14.30 5.21
C GLN A 193 11.97 -13.53 5.74
N SER A 194 12.51 -12.58 4.96
CA SER A 194 13.65 -11.75 5.35
C SER A 194 13.17 -10.39 5.85
N VAL A 195 13.30 -10.15 7.15
CA VAL A 195 13.07 -8.82 7.74
C VAL A 195 14.37 -8.04 7.64
N CYS A 196 14.35 -6.96 6.89
CA CYS A 196 15.37 -5.93 6.99
C CYS A 196 14.71 -4.71 7.62
N GLY A 197 15.41 -4.00 8.52
CA GLY A 197 14.89 -2.74 9.06
C GLY A 197 14.69 -1.75 7.93
N HIS A 198 13.53 -1.11 7.88
CA HIS A 198 13.16 -0.17 6.83
C HIS A 198 13.54 1.24 7.30
N PRO A 199 14.56 1.91 6.72
CA PRO A 199 14.79 3.31 7.04
C PRO A 199 13.62 4.11 6.48
N GLU A 200 12.82 4.65 7.38
CA GLU A 200 11.68 5.47 7.05
C GLU A 200 12.16 6.86 6.61
N LEU A 201 11.72 7.32 5.44
CA LEU A 201 12.10 8.63 4.93
C LEU A 201 10.89 9.56 4.95
N TRP A 202 10.90 10.48 5.92
CA TRP A 202 9.90 11.55 5.98
C TRP A 202 10.33 12.74 5.13
N LEU A 203 9.50 13.10 4.16
CA LEU A 203 9.64 14.31 3.36
C LEU A 203 8.51 15.28 3.71
N LYS A 204 8.88 16.51 4.07
CA LYS A 204 7.95 17.57 4.49
C LYS A 204 7.89 18.69 3.48
N ASN A 205 6.75 19.40 3.46
CA ASN A 205 6.55 20.63 2.69
C ASN A 205 6.87 20.47 1.20
N LEU A 206 6.48 19.32 0.62
CA LEU A 206 6.60 19.05 -0.80
C LEU A 206 5.53 19.82 -1.55
N THR A 207 5.93 20.78 -2.38
CA THR A 207 5.05 21.33 -3.41
C THR A 207 5.19 20.46 -4.65
N SER A 208 4.09 19.88 -5.12
CA SER A 208 4.14 19.11 -6.36
C SER A 208 4.47 20.03 -7.53
N PRO A 209 5.42 19.67 -8.42
CA PRO A 209 5.76 20.50 -9.57
C PRO A 209 4.64 20.56 -10.61
N CYS A 210 3.68 19.64 -10.54
CA CYS A 210 2.51 19.62 -11.40
C CYS A 210 1.33 18.95 -10.71
N HIS A 211 0.13 19.19 -11.22
CA HIS A 211 -1.11 18.60 -10.76
C HIS A 211 -1.98 18.27 -11.96
N ASN A 212 -2.80 17.24 -11.83
CA ASN A 212 -3.74 16.83 -12.87
C ASN A 212 -5.06 16.47 -12.23
N SER A 213 -6.15 16.98 -12.77
CA SER A 213 -7.49 16.49 -12.43
C SER A 213 -7.63 15.00 -12.75
N LEU A 214 -8.59 14.33 -12.10
CA LEU A 214 -8.87 12.92 -12.34
C LEU A 214 -9.08 12.60 -13.83
N ASP A 215 -9.85 13.43 -14.55
CA ASP A 215 -10.13 13.21 -15.97
C ASP A 215 -8.87 13.40 -16.85
N GLU A 216 -7.95 14.28 -16.47
CA GLU A 216 -6.66 14.45 -17.16
C GLU A 216 -5.75 13.24 -16.94
N VAL A 217 -5.66 12.72 -15.71
CA VAL A 217 -4.90 11.51 -15.40
C VAL A 217 -5.48 10.32 -16.18
N LEU A 218 -6.81 10.17 -16.16
CA LEU A 218 -7.51 9.11 -16.90
C LEU A 218 -7.23 9.19 -18.40
N LYS A 219 -7.37 10.39 -19.00
CA LYS A 219 -7.11 10.62 -20.42
C LYS A 219 -5.66 10.33 -20.79
N ALA A 220 -4.70 10.78 -19.97
CA ALA A 220 -3.28 10.56 -20.20
C ALA A 220 -2.92 9.07 -20.12
N LEU A 221 -3.42 8.35 -19.12
CA LEU A 221 -3.21 6.91 -18.97
C LEU A 221 -3.86 6.13 -20.11
N LYS A 222 -5.12 6.42 -20.44
CA LYS A 222 -5.84 5.76 -21.53
C LYS A 222 -5.07 5.84 -22.84
N GLY A 223 -4.66 7.04 -23.27
CA GLY A 223 -3.90 7.20 -24.51
C GLY A 223 -2.57 6.46 -24.51
N LYS A 224 -1.85 6.45 -23.37
CA LYS A 224 -0.61 5.67 -23.22
C LYS A 224 -0.86 4.16 -23.30
N ILE A 225 -1.87 3.65 -22.59
CA ILE A 225 -2.23 2.23 -22.54
C ILE A 225 -2.64 1.73 -23.93
N GLU A 226 -3.56 2.43 -24.60
CA GLU A 226 -4.02 2.08 -25.95
C GLU A 226 -2.87 2.09 -26.96
N SER A 227 -1.93 3.05 -26.85
CA SER A 227 -0.73 3.08 -27.70
C SER A 227 0.20 1.88 -27.53
N ARG A 228 0.03 1.08 -26.46
CA ARG A 228 0.76 -0.18 -26.20
C ARG A 228 -0.01 -1.42 -26.64
N GLY A 229 -1.08 -1.25 -27.41
CA GLY A 229 -1.88 -2.34 -27.98
C GLY A 229 -2.89 -2.95 -27.00
N PHE A 230 -3.16 -2.28 -25.88
CA PHE A 230 -4.22 -2.68 -24.97
C PHE A 230 -5.57 -2.11 -25.43
N GLU A 231 -6.58 -2.96 -25.51
CA GLU A 231 -7.95 -2.58 -25.84
C GLU A 231 -8.80 -2.52 -24.58
N GLU A 232 -9.62 -1.47 -24.42
CA GLU A 232 -10.56 -1.35 -23.30
C GLU A 232 -11.69 -2.38 -23.49
N ILE A 233 -11.84 -3.31 -22.54
CA ILE A 233 -12.85 -4.38 -22.58
C ILE A 233 -13.90 -4.24 -21.48
N GLY A 234 -13.72 -3.30 -20.56
CA GLY A 234 -14.68 -3.05 -19.48
C GLY A 234 -14.41 -1.74 -18.78
N SER A 235 -15.47 -1.14 -18.24
CA SER A 235 -15.36 0.04 -17.41
C SER A 235 -16.48 0.12 -16.39
N GLU A 236 -16.15 0.63 -15.22
CA GLU A 236 -17.09 0.83 -14.12
C GLU A 236 -16.83 2.17 -13.44
N ARG A 237 -17.89 2.74 -12.86
CA ARG A 237 -17.85 3.98 -12.09
C ARG A 237 -18.61 3.78 -10.81
N THR A 238 -18.01 4.21 -9.71
CA THR A 238 -18.63 4.10 -8.39
C THR A 238 -18.08 5.18 -7.45
N GLY A 239 -18.49 5.17 -6.19
CA GLY A 239 -18.00 6.00 -5.10
C GLY A 239 -18.09 5.21 -3.80
N GLY A 240 -17.40 5.67 -2.76
CA GLY A 240 -17.38 5.00 -1.47
C GLY A 240 -17.14 5.98 -0.35
N GLN A 241 -17.04 5.47 0.88
CA GLN A 241 -16.92 6.34 2.06
C GLN A 241 -15.66 7.24 2.03
N MET A 242 -14.50 6.68 1.63
CA MET A 242 -13.22 7.41 1.58
C MET A 242 -12.88 7.99 0.20
N PHE A 243 -13.75 7.79 -0.80
CA PHE A 243 -13.47 8.16 -2.18
C PHE A 243 -14.70 8.78 -2.85
N GLU A 244 -14.58 10.06 -3.25
CA GLU A 244 -15.63 10.81 -3.93
C GLU A 244 -16.05 10.15 -5.25
N ARG A 245 -15.07 9.60 -5.98
CA ARG A 245 -15.27 9.01 -7.31
C ARG A 245 -14.20 7.97 -7.57
N VAL A 246 -14.62 6.82 -8.05
CA VAL A 246 -13.75 5.73 -8.50
C VAL A 246 -14.09 5.42 -9.97
N GLU A 247 -13.08 5.50 -10.82
CA GLU A 247 -13.15 5.07 -12.23
C GLU A 247 -12.29 3.82 -12.41
N VAL A 248 -12.93 2.74 -12.84
CA VAL A 248 -12.26 1.47 -13.12
C VAL A 248 -12.28 1.21 -14.61
N LYS A 249 -11.14 0.78 -15.15
CA LYS A 249 -10.96 0.37 -16.54
C LYS A 249 -10.24 -0.97 -16.59
N LEU A 250 -10.79 -1.89 -17.37
CA LEU A 250 -10.17 -3.17 -17.67
C LEU A 250 -9.73 -3.17 -19.13
N TYR A 251 -8.46 -3.47 -19.35
CA TYR A 251 -7.86 -3.58 -20.67
C TYR A 251 -7.33 -4.99 -20.92
N ARG A 252 -7.23 -5.34 -22.20
CA ARG A 252 -6.65 -6.62 -22.64
C ARG A 252 -5.69 -6.40 -23.81
N ARG A 253 -4.59 -7.15 -23.80
CA ARG A 253 -3.67 -7.31 -24.93
C ARG A 253 -3.28 -8.78 -25.02
N ASP A 254 -3.67 -9.46 -26.10
CA ASP A 254 -3.47 -10.90 -26.27
C ASP A 254 -4.02 -11.72 -25.08
N ASN A 255 -3.14 -12.30 -24.25
CA ASN A 255 -3.47 -13.05 -23.04
C ASN A 255 -3.15 -12.28 -21.74
N GLU A 256 -2.73 -11.02 -21.85
CA GLU A 256 -2.47 -10.13 -20.72
C GLU A 256 -3.67 -9.23 -20.45
N TYR A 257 -4.03 -9.11 -19.18
CA TYR A 257 -5.08 -8.24 -18.68
C TYR A 257 -4.45 -7.15 -17.83
N LEU A 258 -4.98 -5.94 -17.94
CA LEU A 258 -4.54 -4.78 -17.17
C LEU A 258 -5.78 -4.11 -16.55
N TYR A 259 -5.89 -4.21 -15.24
CA TYR A 259 -6.84 -3.46 -14.43
C TYR A 259 -6.23 -2.12 -14.03
N VAL A 260 -6.99 -1.03 -14.19
CA VAL A 260 -6.60 0.31 -13.80
C VAL A 260 -7.74 0.97 -13.04
N GLU A 261 -7.49 1.40 -11.81
CA GLU A 261 -8.43 2.12 -10.97
C GLU A 261 -7.87 3.49 -10.61
N LEU A 262 -8.68 4.54 -10.79
CA LEU A 262 -8.40 5.89 -10.33
C LEU A 262 -9.47 6.28 -9.33
N ALA A 263 -9.08 6.55 -8.09
CA ALA A 263 -9.96 6.90 -7.00
C ALA A 263 -9.61 8.30 -6.46
N LYS A 264 -10.53 9.27 -6.56
CA LYS A 264 -10.37 10.59 -5.94
C LYS A 264 -10.64 10.45 -4.45
N VAL A 265 -9.66 10.79 -3.61
CA VAL A 265 -9.76 10.68 -2.15
C VAL A 265 -10.67 11.79 -1.62
N GLU A 266 -11.56 11.44 -0.70
CA GLU A 266 -12.49 12.38 -0.07
C GLU A 266 -11.75 13.48 0.71
N GLU A 267 -12.19 14.73 0.55
CA GLU A 267 -11.62 15.92 1.22
C GLU A 267 -10.12 16.15 0.98
N MET A 268 -9.55 15.53 -0.05
CA MET A 268 -8.13 15.65 -0.39
C MET A 268 -7.97 15.93 -1.89
N ASP A 269 -7.03 16.79 -2.24
CA ASP A 269 -6.65 17.07 -3.62
C ASP A 269 -5.74 15.96 -4.18
N LEU A 270 -6.21 14.71 -4.11
CA LEU A 270 -5.45 13.52 -4.43
C LEU A 270 -6.27 12.49 -5.22
N VAL A 271 -5.64 11.91 -6.25
CA VAL A 271 -6.09 10.70 -6.94
C VAL A 271 -5.14 9.55 -6.61
N ARG A 272 -5.70 8.49 -6.04
CA ARG A 272 -5.04 7.19 -5.87
C ARG A 272 -5.19 6.39 -7.16
N VAL A 273 -4.08 5.90 -7.71
CA VAL A 273 -4.05 5.05 -8.89
C VAL A 273 -3.58 3.66 -8.50
N LEU A 274 -4.33 2.62 -8.86
CA LEU A 274 -3.93 1.21 -8.78
C LEU A 274 -3.89 0.62 -10.17
N MET A 275 -2.82 -0.12 -10.46
CA MET A 275 -2.67 -0.87 -11.70
C MET A 275 -2.30 -2.31 -11.37
N ILE A 276 -2.98 -3.27 -11.98
CA ILE A 276 -2.73 -4.71 -11.78
C ILE A 276 -2.70 -5.38 -13.14
N MET A 277 -1.62 -6.09 -13.45
CA MET A 277 -1.40 -6.73 -14.74
C MET A 277 -0.97 -8.19 -14.58
N GLY A 278 -1.53 -9.07 -15.40
CA GLY A 278 -1.30 -10.51 -15.34
C GLY A 278 -2.29 -11.29 -16.21
N ASP A 279 -2.47 -12.57 -15.93
CA ASP A 279 -3.55 -13.34 -16.53
C ASP A 279 -4.92 -12.92 -15.95
N GLU A 280 -6.00 -13.22 -16.68
CA GLU A 280 -7.35 -12.78 -16.33
C GLU A 280 -7.77 -13.18 -14.91
N LYS A 281 -7.49 -14.42 -14.50
CA LYS A 281 -7.98 -14.95 -13.22
C LYS A 281 -7.24 -14.29 -12.06
N VAL A 282 -5.92 -14.17 -12.17
CA VAL A 282 -5.11 -13.52 -11.14
C VAL A 282 -5.45 -12.02 -11.07
N VAL A 283 -5.56 -11.33 -12.20
CA VAL A 283 -5.90 -9.89 -12.23
C VAL A 283 -7.26 -9.64 -11.58
N LYS A 284 -8.29 -10.45 -11.89
CA LYS A 284 -9.62 -10.31 -11.29
C LYS A 284 -9.58 -10.49 -9.77
N ALA A 285 -8.92 -11.54 -9.28
CA ALA A 285 -8.85 -11.81 -7.84
C ALA A 285 -8.08 -10.71 -7.08
N TYR A 286 -6.97 -10.22 -7.64
CA TYR A 286 -6.21 -9.13 -7.02
C TYR A 286 -6.95 -7.79 -7.11
N ALA A 287 -7.65 -7.52 -8.21
CA ALA A 287 -8.49 -6.33 -8.33
C ALA A 287 -9.62 -6.34 -7.28
N GLU A 288 -10.32 -7.46 -7.13
CA GLU A 288 -11.38 -7.61 -6.12
C GLU A 288 -10.85 -7.43 -4.69
N ALA A 289 -9.62 -7.89 -4.41
CA ALA A 289 -9.02 -7.77 -3.09
C ALA A 289 -8.53 -6.36 -2.73
N PHE A 290 -8.19 -5.53 -3.72
CA PHE A 290 -7.48 -4.25 -3.51
C PHE A 290 -8.17 -3.04 -4.15
N THR A 291 -9.36 -3.23 -4.69
CA THR A 291 -10.20 -2.15 -5.23
C THR A 291 -10.69 -1.23 -4.12
N ALA A 292 -10.85 0.05 -4.44
CA ALA A 292 -11.41 1.06 -3.56
C ALA A 292 -12.94 0.93 -3.35
N VAL A 293 -13.59 -0.01 -4.05
CA VAL A 293 -15.04 -0.20 -4.06
C VAL A 293 -15.45 -1.08 -2.90
N GLU A 294 -16.49 -0.68 -2.15
CA GLU A 294 -17.11 -1.58 -1.18
C GLU A 294 -17.68 -2.79 -1.91
N GLY A 295 -17.09 -3.97 -1.68
CA GLY A 295 -17.79 -5.21 -1.94
C GLY A 295 -19.09 -5.18 -1.15
N ASN A 296 -20.23 -5.46 -1.79
CA ASN A 296 -21.49 -5.74 -1.11
C ASN A 296 -21.30 -6.93 -0.16
N GLY A 297 -20.77 -6.66 1.03
CA GLY A 297 -20.74 -7.58 2.14
C GLY A 297 -22.17 -7.69 2.64
N SER A 298 -22.78 -8.84 2.37
CA SER A 298 -24.01 -9.26 3.04
C SER A 298 -23.80 -9.10 4.55
N GLY A 299 -24.47 -8.10 5.13
CA GLY A 299 -24.57 -7.97 6.56
C GLY A 299 -25.20 -9.23 7.13
N GLU A 300 -24.43 -9.98 7.91
CA GLU A 300 -25.04 -10.83 8.92
C GLU A 300 -25.23 -9.96 10.17
N SER A 301 -26.50 -9.61 10.33
CA SER A 301 -27.16 -9.05 11.51
C SER A 301 -27.01 -9.95 12.74
#